data_AF-A0A371LU60-F1
#
_entry.id   AF-A0A371LU60-F1
#
_cell.length_a   1.000
_cell.length_b   1.000
_cell.length_c   1.000
_cell.angle_alpha   90.00
_cell.angle_beta   90.00
_cell.angle_gamma   90.00
#
_symmetry.space_group_name_H-M   'P 1'
#
loop_
_entity.id
_entity.type
_entity.pdbx_description
1 polymer ?
#
loop_
_entity_poly.entity_id
_entity_poly.type
_entity_poly.pdbx_seq_one_letter_code
_entity_poly.pdbx_strand_id
1 'polypeptide(L)'
;EVATVMLDEVDPFLRGVDREVRLTKYRVGLQTIVEFLEANPPQSGGFRTPDSSWGENFFAEYYDQPIDSSTTERWFENTDLGLKGKIDLVHGPARLLDYKSGAKTSAYSIVKHSALDPPSDKPNFQALLYLAHQRTERPDEELRFTFFHFLETLDDVVTGDGSLDDCLTTVTYYPVTYNGYIARRDTFTELQEDAANDCNKTFSKVEYEEYSEFLDVHEFPETRDKSELLDSMFARLLTEQMKESVGDYKYVKNGCKQALRHLLRIRNQNYFTGDVDAFEQFVRARLSELNDRRAGDERFPVQGLGGDPNYRYVDNRDCILEGGSR
;
A
#
# COMPACT_ATOMS: atom_id res chain seq x y z
N GLU A 1 11.34 11.42 -29.36
CA GLU A 1 10.19 11.55 -30.27
C GLU A 1 8.87 11.45 -29.51
N VAL A 2 8.59 10.33 -28.84
CA VAL A 2 7.37 10.10 -28.01
C VAL A 2 6.95 11.32 -27.17
N ALA A 3 7.87 11.88 -26.37
CA ALA A 3 7.58 13.04 -25.52
C ALA A 3 7.09 14.28 -26.29
N THR A 4 7.57 14.49 -27.52
CA THR A 4 7.12 15.61 -28.37
C THR A 4 5.72 15.35 -28.89
N VAL A 5 5.43 14.12 -29.34
CA VAL A 5 4.09 13.74 -29.80
C VAL A 5 3.06 13.88 -28.68
N MET A 6 3.39 13.40 -27.48
CA MET A 6 2.55 13.58 -26.29
C MET A 6 2.33 15.07 -25.97
N LEU A 7 3.35 15.91 -26.19
CA LEU A 7 3.27 17.34 -25.93
C LEU A 7 2.35 18.05 -26.92
N ASP A 8 2.45 17.70 -28.20
CA ASP A 8 1.64 18.30 -29.25
C ASP A 8 0.15 17.97 -29.07
N GLU A 9 -0.18 16.76 -28.61
CA GLU A 9 -1.55 16.37 -28.28
C GLU A 9 -2.13 17.19 -27.11
N VAL A 10 -1.32 17.51 -26.11
CA VAL A 10 -1.78 18.29 -24.94
C VAL A 10 -1.62 19.80 -25.10
N ASP A 11 -0.93 20.26 -26.14
CA ASP A 11 -0.58 21.68 -26.38
C ASP A 11 -1.79 22.63 -26.30
N PRO A 12 -2.98 22.29 -26.84
CA PRO A 12 -4.17 23.14 -26.72
C PRO A 12 -4.62 23.43 -25.28
N PHE A 13 -4.21 22.58 -24.32
CA PHE A 13 -4.54 22.70 -22.90
C PHE A 13 -3.42 23.36 -22.08
N LEU A 14 -2.28 23.66 -22.69
CA LEU A 14 -1.13 24.26 -22.03
C LEU A 14 -1.10 25.77 -22.23
N ARG A 15 -0.61 26.48 -21.22
CA ARG A 15 -0.11 27.84 -21.43
C ARG A 15 1.23 27.70 -22.15
N GLY A 16 1.50 28.51 -23.17
CA GLY A 16 2.74 28.42 -23.95
C GLY A 16 4.03 28.46 -23.09
N VAL A 17 4.00 29.17 -21.95
CA VAL A 17 5.11 29.22 -20.98
C VAL A 17 5.39 27.89 -20.27
N ASP A 18 4.40 26.99 -20.18
CA ASP A 18 4.52 25.70 -19.49
C ASP A 18 4.99 24.58 -20.44
N ARG A 19 5.09 24.86 -21.75
CA ARG A 19 5.36 23.85 -22.79
C ARG A 19 6.73 23.19 -22.61
N GLU A 20 7.78 23.98 -22.37
CA GLU A 20 9.14 23.46 -22.17
C GLU A 20 9.25 22.63 -20.88
N VAL A 21 8.67 23.12 -19.79
CA VAL A 21 8.61 22.39 -18.52
C VAL A 21 7.88 21.06 -18.70
N ARG A 22 6.80 21.05 -19.47
CA ARG A 22 6.05 19.82 -19.75
C ARG A 22 6.87 18.84 -20.61
N LEU A 23 7.55 19.32 -21.63
CA LEU A 23 8.42 18.49 -22.47
C LEU A 23 9.50 17.79 -21.64
N THR A 24 10.16 18.53 -20.74
CA THR A 24 11.17 17.97 -19.84
C THR A 24 10.58 16.89 -18.95
N LYS A 25 9.41 17.14 -18.33
CA LYS A 25 8.72 16.14 -17.51
C LYS A 25 8.42 14.85 -18.28
N TYR A 26 7.91 14.95 -19.51
CA TYR A 26 7.63 13.77 -20.32
C TYR A 26 8.91 13.02 -20.70
N ARG A 27 9.98 13.73 -21.07
CA ARG A 27 11.26 13.10 -21.41
C ARG A 27 11.85 12.34 -20.23
N VAL A 28 11.98 13.01 -19.08
CA VAL A 28 12.54 12.39 -17.87
C VAL A 28 11.67 11.22 -17.43
N GLY A 29 10.35 11.41 -17.36
CA GLY A 29 9.46 10.33 -16.94
C GLY A 29 9.52 9.09 -17.84
N LEU A 30 9.55 9.28 -19.17
CA LEU A 30 9.70 8.16 -20.12
C LEU A 30 11.07 7.50 -19.99
N GLN A 31 12.14 8.28 -19.82
CA GLN A 31 13.49 7.76 -19.63
C GLN A 31 13.55 6.89 -18.36
N THR A 32 13.05 7.40 -17.22
CA THR A 32 13.00 6.65 -15.95
C THR A 32 12.22 5.35 -16.10
N ILE A 33 11.10 5.35 -16.84
CA ILE A 33 10.31 4.14 -17.10
C ILE A 33 11.10 3.12 -17.94
N VAL A 34 11.77 3.58 -19.01
CA VAL A 34 12.59 2.71 -19.87
C VAL A 34 13.75 2.12 -19.08
N GLU A 35 14.50 2.94 -18.35
CA GLU A 35 15.63 2.49 -17.51
C GLU A 35 15.17 1.43 -16.48
N PHE A 36 14.02 1.64 -15.85
CA PHE A 36 13.44 0.65 -14.94
C PHE A 36 13.10 -0.66 -15.63
N LEU A 37 12.43 -0.63 -16.78
CA LEU A 37 12.01 -1.83 -17.52
C LEU A 37 13.18 -2.60 -18.12
N GLU A 38 14.24 -1.91 -18.55
CA GLU A 38 15.48 -2.54 -19.02
C GLU A 38 16.22 -3.25 -17.88
N ALA A 39 16.32 -2.61 -16.71
CA ALA A 39 16.93 -3.20 -15.52
C ALA A 39 16.07 -4.32 -14.89
N ASN A 40 14.74 -4.21 -15.01
CA ASN A 40 13.76 -5.10 -14.37
C ASN A 40 12.68 -5.55 -15.38
N PRO A 41 13.03 -6.39 -16.37
CA PRO A 41 12.08 -6.83 -17.38
C PRO A 41 10.92 -7.61 -16.75
N PRO A 42 9.67 -7.42 -17.21
CA PRO A 42 8.52 -8.17 -16.74
C PRO A 42 8.69 -9.67 -17.01
N GLN A 43 8.25 -10.50 -16.06
CA GLN A 43 8.25 -11.95 -16.23
C GLN A 43 6.97 -12.38 -16.98
N SER A 44 7.14 -13.02 -18.13
CA SER A 44 6.02 -13.53 -18.92
C SER A 44 5.32 -14.71 -18.23
N GLY A 45 3.98 -14.78 -18.36
CA GLY A 45 3.20 -16.01 -18.09
C GLY A 45 2.37 -16.09 -16.80
N GLY A 46 2.05 -14.96 -16.13
CA GLY A 46 1.43 -14.99 -14.80
C GLY A 46 -0.09 -14.77 -14.72
N PHE A 47 -0.62 -13.84 -15.52
CA PHE A 47 -1.95 -13.25 -15.31
C PHE A 47 -2.96 -13.78 -16.32
N ARG A 48 -4.12 -14.24 -15.82
CA ARG A 48 -5.10 -15.00 -16.62
C ARG A 48 -6.27 -14.16 -17.11
N THR A 49 -6.35 -12.88 -16.76
CA THR A 49 -7.49 -12.09 -17.21
C THR A 49 -7.45 -11.83 -18.71
N PRO A 50 -8.61 -11.85 -19.39
CA PRO A 50 -8.69 -11.52 -20.79
C PRO A 50 -8.16 -10.12 -21.05
N ASP A 51 -7.45 -9.95 -22.16
CA ASP A 51 -7.13 -8.63 -22.68
C ASP A 51 -8.43 -7.92 -23.04
N SER A 52 -8.85 -6.95 -22.24
CA SER A 52 -9.93 -6.05 -22.64
C SER A 52 -9.29 -4.80 -23.22
N SER A 53 -8.91 -4.89 -24.50
CA SER A 53 -8.51 -3.72 -25.29
C SER A 53 -9.73 -2.81 -25.47
N TRP A 54 -10.01 -1.98 -24.48
CA TRP A 54 -11.04 -0.94 -24.57
C TRP A 54 -10.36 0.33 -25.08
N GLY A 55 -10.51 0.59 -26.38
CA GLY A 55 -9.96 1.76 -27.07
C GLY A 55 -8.88 1.43 -28.10
N GLU A 56 -8.64 2.38 -29.01
CA GLU A 56 -7.53 2.35 -29.96
C GLU A 56 -6.27 2.87 -29.25
N ASN A 57 -5.14 2.16 -29.39
CA ASN A 57 -3.88 2.62 -28.83
C ASN A 57 -3.21 3.59 -29.82
N PHE A 58 -3.20 4.88 -29.46
CA PHE A 58 -2.63 5.95 -30.28
C PHE A 58 -1.18 5.67 -30.73
N PHE A 59 -0.32 5.15 -29.84
CA PHE A 59 1.08 4.91 -30.18
C PHE A 59 1.28 3.66 -31.03
N ALA A 60 0.43 2.65 -30.88
CA ALA A 60 0.41 1.48 -31.77
C ALA A 60 0.12 1.90 -33.21
N GLU A 61 -0.87 2.78 -33.41
CA GLU A 61 -1.19 3.35 -34.72
C GLU A 61 -0.09 4.29 -35.22
N TYR A 62 0.37 5.22 -34.38
CA TYR A 62 1.41 6.20 -34.73
C TYR A 62 2.71 5.52 -35.22
N TYR A 63 3.09 4.40 -34.60
CA TYR A 63 4.28 3.63 -34.97
C TYR A 63 4.01 2.49 -35.96
N ASP A 64 2.77 2.25 -36.35
CA ASP A 64 2.34 1.09 -37.13
C ASP A 64 2.88 -0.23 -36.54
N GLN A 65 2.72 -0.39 -35.23
CA GLN A 65 3.17 -1.56 -34.46
C GLN A 65 2.01 -2.13 -33.65
N PRO A 66 1.67 -3.42 -33.81
CA PRO A 66 0.68 -4.05 -32.96
C PRO A 66 1.20 -4.18 -31.53
N ILE A 67 0.31 -4.08 -30.55
CA ILE A 67 0.62 -4.39 -29.15
C ILE A 67 0.37 -5.87 -28.92
N ASP A 68 1.45 -6.62 -28.72
CA ASP A 68 1.42 -8.02 -28.30
C ASP A 68 2.00 -8.15 -26.88
N SER A 69 1.49 -7.34 -25.95
CA SER A 69 1.92 -7.35 -24.55
C SER A 69 0.85 -7.99 -23.69
N SER A 70 1.21 -9.12 -23.05
CA SER A 70 0.31 -9.80 -22.14
C SER A 70 0.37 -9.31 -20.69
N THR A 71 1.14 -8.25 -20.43
CA THR A 71 1.49 -7.82 -19.07
C THR A 71 1.01 -6.41 -18.74
N THR A 72 0.65 -5.60 -19.73
CA THR A 72 0.23 -4.21 -19.51
C THR A 72 -1.27 -4.04 -19.58
N GLU A 73 -1.80 -3.05 -18.87
CA GLU A 73 -3.18 -2.58 -18.99
C GLU A 73 -4.26 -3.66 -18.76
N ARG A 74 -4.03 -4.57 -17.82
CA ARG A 74 -4.92 -5.71 -17.56
C ARG A 74 -6.14 -5.31 -16.77
N TRP A 75 -7.31 -5.40 -17.40
CA TRP A 75 -8.58 -5.29 -16.70
C TRP A 75 -8.88 -6.56 -15.90
N PHE A 76 -9.53 -6.39 -14.77
CA PHE A 76 -10.19 -7.47 -14.07
C PHE A 76 -11.53 -7.02 -13.51
N GLU A 77 -12.44 -7.99 -13.40
CA GLU A 77 -13.70 -7.86 -12.69
C GLU A 77 -13.88 -9.09 -11.83
N ASN A 78 -13.79 -8.91 -10.51
CA ASN A 78 -13.99 -9.93 -9.50
C ASN A 78 -15.38 -9.74 -8.88
N THR A 79 -16.37 -10.41 -9.46
CA THR A 79 -17.78 -10.29 -9.03
C THR A 79 -18.00 -10.85 -7.63
N ASP A 80 -17.23 -11.86 -7.21
CA ASP A 80 -17.34 -12.47 -5.88
C ASP A 80 -16.91 -11.53 -4.76
N LEU A 81 -15.94 -10.63 -5.04
CA LEU A 81 -15.53 -9.57 -4.13
C LEU A 81 -16.21 -8.22 -4.41
N GLY A 82 -16.92 -8.09 -5.54
CA GLY A 82 -17.48 -6.82 -5.99
C GLY A 82 -16.41 -5.78 -6.37
N LEU A 83 -15.25 -6.24 -6.83
CA LEU A 83 -14.09 -5.42 -7.18
C LEU A 83 -13.86 -5.40 -8.69
N LYS A 84 -13.37 -4.28 -9.21
CA LYS A 84 -12.85 -4.18 -10.58
C LYS A 84 -11.71 -3.17 -10.63
N GLY A 85 -10.82 -3.33 -11.60
CA GLY A 85 -9.67 -2.45 -11.74
C GLY A 85 -8.93 -2.68 -13.06
N LYS A 86 -7.97 -1.79 -13.34
CA LYS A 86 -7.07 -1.88 -14.49
C LYS A 86 -5.64 -1.82 -13.97
N ILE A 87 -4.93 -2.94 -14.04
CA ILE A 87 -3.54 -3.07 -13.63
C ILE A 87 -2.67 -2.46 -14.72
N ASP A 88 -1.80 -1.51 -14.36
CA ASP A 88 -0.89 -0.90 -15.32
C ASP A 88 0.14 -1.92 -15.83
N LEU A 89 0.81 -2.63 -14.92
CA LEU A 89 1.80 -3.64 -15.24
C LEU A 89 1.72 -4.86 -14.30
N VAL A 90 1.53 -6.04 -14.88
CA VAL A 90 1.84 -7.32 -14.26
C VAL A 90 3.34 -7.56 -14.41
N HIS A 91 4.11 -7.23 -13.38
CA HIS A 91 5.57 -7.37 -13.39
C HIS A 91 6.01 -8.84 -13.25
N GLY A 92 5.20 -9.65 -12.57
CA GLY A 92 5.35 -11.10 -12.49
C GLY A 92 4.14 -11.76 -11.82
N PRO A 93 4.14 -13.09 -11.62
CA PRO A 93 2.98 -13.82 -11.10
C PRO A 93 2.46 -13.31 -9.74
N ALA A 94 3.36 -12.87 -8.87
CA ALA A 94 3.08 -12.36 -7.53
C ALA A 94 3.44 -10.87 -7.36
N ARG A 95 3.65 -10.14 -8.47
CA ARG A 95 4.16 -8.76 -8.45
C ARG A 95 3.40 -7.89 -9.44
N LEU A 96 2.72 -6.89 -8.92
CA LEU A 96 2.04 -5.87 -9.71
C LEU A 96 2.73 -4.53 -9.53
N LEU A 97 2.70 -3.71 -10.58
CA LEU A 97 3.27 -2.38 -10.59
C LEU A 97 2.26 -1.38 -11.17
N ASP A 98 2.20 -0.21 -10.54
CA ASP A 98 1.34 0.91 -10.93
C ASP A 98 2.18 2.19 -11.05
N TYR A 99 2.01 2.90 -12.17
CA TYR A 99 2.80 4.09 -12.48
C TYR A 99 2.14 5.33 -11.87
N LYS A 100 2.90 6.10 -11.08
CA LYS A 100 2.45 7.33 -10.44
C LYS A 100 3.27 8.53 -10.92
N SER A 101 2.58 9.54 -11.44
CA SER A 101 3.18 10.84 -11.77
C SER A 101 3.21 11.83 -10.60
N GLY A 102 2.60 11.45 -9.46
CA GLY A 102 2.57 12.27 -8.24
C GLY A 102 3.76 11.98 -7.32
N ALA A 103 3.89 12.79 -6.27
CA ALA A 103 4.94 12.64 -5.26
C ALA A 103 4.93 11.25 -4.60
N LYS A 104 6.10 10.75 -4.24
CA LYS A 104 6.27 9.46 -3.59
C LYS A 104 5.52 9.41 -2.27
N THR A 105 4.78 8.32 -2.12
CA THR A 105 4.15 7.95 -0.84
C THR A 105 4.90 6.78 -0.24
N SER A 106 5.25 6.83 1.04
CA SER A 106 5.88 5.70 1.73
C SER A 106 4.90 4.55 1.97
N ALA A 107 5.42 3.32 2.16
CA ALA A 107 4.62 2.16 2.52
C ALA A 107 3.78 2.41 3.79
N TYR A 108 4.35 3.10 4.77
CA TYR A 108 3.63 3.55 5.96
C TYR A 108 2.42 4.41 5.63
N SER A 109 2.59 5.39 4.74
CA SER A 109 1.51 6.28 4.31
C SER A 109 0.41 5.51 3.61
N ILE A 110 0.77 4.58 2.71
CA ILE A 110 -0.18 3.72 1.99
C ILE A 110 -1.03 2.91 2.97
N VAL A 111 -0.40 2.16 3.88
CA VAL A 111 -1.09 1.33 4.87
C VAL A 111 -1.91 2.17 5.86
N LYS A 112 -1.40 3.33 6.28
CA LYS A 112 -2.14 4.26 7.14
C LYS A 112 -3.39 4.80 6.45
N HIS A 113 -3.29 5.20 5.18
CA HIS A 113 -4.40 5.74 4.42
C HIS A 113 -5.40 4.67 3.94
N SER A 114 -5.06 3.39 4.07
CA SER A 114 -5.98 2.28 3.84
C SER A 114 -6.78 1.86 5.08
N ALA A 115 -6.75 2.65 6.16
CA ALA A 115 -7.56 2.40 7.35
C ALA A 115 -9.07 2.35 7.01
N LEU A 116 -9.78 1.40 7.61
CA LEU A 116 -11.21 1.18 7.39
C LEU A 116 -12.08 1.91 8.42
N ASP A 117 -11.58 2.03 9.67
CA ASP A 117 -12.31 2.64 10.78
C ASP A 117 -11.36 3.33 11.79
N PRO A 118 -11.50 4.66 12.01
CA PRO A 118 -12.14 5.57 11.08
C PRO A 118 -11.34 5.60 9.77
N PRO A 119 -11.99 5.73 8.61
CA PRO A 119 -11.26 5.87 7.36
C PRO A 119 -10.51 7.20 7.32
N SER A 120 -9.42 7.23 6.57
CA SER A 120 -8.66 8.46 6.36
C SER A 120 -9.46 9.48 5.54
N ASP A 121 -9.24 10.78 5.79
CA ASP A 121 -9.78 11.88 4.98
C ASP A 121 -9.44 11.78 3.48
N LYS A 122 -8.33 11.10 3.17
CA LYS A 122 -7.89 10.74 1.81
C LYS A 122 -7.69 9.23 1.76
N PRO A 123 -8.77 8.45 1.69
CA PRO A 123 -8.66 7.01 1.75
C PRO A 123 -7.93 6.49 0.51
N ASN A 124 -7.03 5.54 0.71
CA ASN A 124 -6.30 4.87 -0.36
C ASN A 124 -6.41 3.36 -0.19
N PHE A 125 -7.35 2.75 -0.91
CA PHE A 125 -7.56 1.30 -0.91
C PHE A 125 -6.93 0.61 -2.13
N GLN A 126 -6.13 1.32 -2.93
CA GLN A 126 -5.66 0.81 -4.21
C GLN A 126 -4.86 -0.49 -4.06
N ALA A 127 -3.88 -0.51 -3.16
CA ALA A 127 -3.07 -1.70 -2.90
C ALA A 127 -3.92 -2.87 -2.39
N LEU A 128 -4.79 -2.63 -1.39
CA LEU A 128 -5.69 -3.65 -0.86
C LEU A 128 -6.61 -4.24 -1.93
N LEU A 129 -7.15 -3.40 -2.83
CA LEU A 129 -8.02 -3.84 -3.91
C LEU A 129 -7.31 -4.79 -4.88
N TYR A 130 -6.09 -4.44 -5.32
CA TYR A 130 -5.33 -5.29 -6.22
C TYR A 130 -4.83 -6.56 -5.53
N LEU A 131 -4.35 -6.46 -4.29
CA LEU A 131 -3.89 -7.62 -3.51
C LEU A 131 -5.05 -8.59 -3.19
N ALA A 132 -6.23 -8.08 -2.85
CA ALA A 132 -7.43 -8.90 -2.62
C ALA A 132 -7.81 -9.69 -3.88
N HIS A 133 -7.83 -9.03 -5.05
CA HIS A 133 -8.06 -9.75 -6.31
C HIS A 133 -6.95 -10.77 -6.60
N GLN A 134 -5.68 -10.39 -6.51
CA GLN A 134 -4.57 -11.29 -6.82
C GLN A 134 -4.52 -12.50 -5.86
N ARG A 135 -4.91 -12.33 -4.60
CA ARG A 135 -5.09 -13.42 -3.62
C ARG A 135 -6.09 -14.47 -4.08
N THR A 136 -7.13 -14.09 -4.82
CA THR A 136 -8.09 -15.07 -5.39
C THR A 136 -7.48 -15.91 -6.51
N GLU A 137 -6.52 -15.38 -7.25
CA GLU A 137 -5.82 -16.11 -8.32
C GLU A 137 -4.63 -16.92 -7.77
N ARG A 138 -4.01 -16.43 -6.70
CA ARG A 138 -2.79 -16.95 -6.06
C ARG A 138 -2.99 -17.01 -4.54
N PRO A 139 -3.80 -17.95 -4.05
CA PRO A 139 -3.96 -18.13 -2.61
C PRO A 139 -2.65 -18.62 -2.01
N ASP A 140 -2.44 -18.29 -0.73
CA ASP A 140 -1.30 -18.76 0.07
C ASP A 140 0.09 -18.33 -0.42
N GLU A 141 0.18 -17.37 -1.35
CA GLU A 141 1.43 -16.79 -1.84
C GLU A 141 1.69 -15.39 -1.27
N GLU A 142 2.97 -15.03 -1.10
CA GLU A 142 3.37 -13.63 -0.81
C GLU A 142 3.16 -12.80 -2.07
N LEU A 143 2.41 -11.71 -1.96
CA LEU A 143 2.08 -10.82 -3.08
C LEU A 143 2.68 -9.43 -2.86
N ARG A 144 3.11 -8.77 -3.93
CA ARG A 144 3.71 -7.43 -3.87
C ARG A 144 3.01 -6.48 -4.81
N PHE A 145 2.70 -5.29 -4.30
CA PHE A 145 2.18 -4.18 -5.09
C PHE A 145 3.14 -3.00 -5.00
N THR A 146 3.69 -2.59 -6.14
CA THR A 146 4.70 -1.53 -6.23
C THR A 146 4.13 -0.29 -6.90
N PHE A 147 4.20 0.83 -6.20
CA PHE A 147 3.97 2.16 -6.75
C PHE A 147 5.29 2.69 -7.31
N PHE A 148 5.31 2.95 -8.62
CA PHE A 148 6.48 3.51 -9.31
C PHE A 148 6.27 4.99 -9.61
N HIS A 149 6.86 5.84 -8.78
CA HIS A 149 6.83 7.29 -8.87
C HIS A 149 7.91 7.79 -9.85
N PHE A 150 7.65 7.62 -11.14
CA PHE A 150 8.65 7.83 -12.21
C PHE A 150 9.09 9.30 -12.42
N LEU A 151 8.47 10.25 -11.71
CA LEU A 151 8.87 11.66 -11.67
C LEU A 151 9.51 12.07 -10.34
N GLU A 152 9.68 11.15 -9.38
CA GLU A 152 10.22 11.48 -8.05
C GLU A 152 11.64 12.06 -8.16
N THR A 153 12.48 11.45 -8.98
CA THR A 153 13.86 11.88 -9.19
C THR A 153 13.98 13.03 -10.21
N LEU A 154 12.90 13.71 -10.60
CA LEU A 154 12.98 14.78 -11.59
C LEU A 154 13.98 15.89 -11.19
N ASP A 155 14.03 16.23 -9.89
CA ASP A 155 14.96 17.22 -9.37
C ASP A 155 16.39 16.65 -9.21
N ASP A 156 16.53 15.36 -8.89
CA ASP A 156 17.82 14.67 -8.64
C ASP A 156 18.50 14.17 -9.93
N VAL A 157 17.74 13.88 -10.98
CA VAL A 157 18.27 13.54 -12.32
C VAL A 157 18.96 14.75 -12.94
N VAL A 158 18.53 15.97 -12.59
CA VAL A 158 19.22 17.20 -13.00
C VAL A 158 20.58 17.32 -12.31
N THR A 159 20.76 16.77 -11.10
CA THR A 159 22.03 16.79 -10.36
C THR A 159 22.90 15.54 -10.53
N GLY A 160 22.33 14.43 -11.03
CA GLY A 160 23.03 13.18 -11.34
C GLY A 160 23.07 12.16 -10.20
N ASP A 161 22.29 12.34 -9.14
CA ASP A 161 22.34 11.54 -7.90
C ASP A 161 21.11 10.63 -7.68
N GLY A 162 20.12 10.64 -8.58
CA GLY A 162 18.87 9.88 -8.41
C GLY A 162 19.03 8.37 -8.61
N SER A 163 18.51 7.57 -7.68
CA SER A 163 18.39 6.10 -7.81
C SER A 163 16.98 5.68 -8.25
N LEU A 164 16.87 4.61 -9.06
CA LEU A 164 15.57 4.01 -9.39
C LEU A 164 14.82 3.51 -8.15
N ASP A 165 15.54 3.07 -7.10
CA ASP A 165 14.93 2.63 -5.85
C ASP A 165 14.21 3.78 -5.13
N ASP A 166 14.67 5.01 -5.34
CA ASP A 166 14.03 6.21 -4.80
C ASP A 166 12.69 6.48 -5.49
N CYS A 167 12.43 5.91 -6.66
CA CYS A 167 11.11 6.00 -7.31
C CYS A 167 10.13 4.92 -6.85
N LEU A 168 10.58 3.87 -6.16
CA LEU A 168 9.75 2.70 -5.86
C LEU A 168 9.23 2.73 -4.42
N THR A 169 7.95 2.41 -4.25
CA THR A 169 7.38 2.04 -2.95
C THR A 169 6.61 0.74 -3.09
N THR A 170 7.06 -0.29 -2.38
CA THR A 170 6.40 -1.60 -2.39
C THR A 170 5.71 -1.85 -1.06
N VAL A 171 4.48 -2.36 -1.13
CA VAL A 171 3.79 -2.98 0.00
C VAL A 171 3.65 -4.48 -0.27
N THR A 172 3.89 -5.27 0.76
CA THR A 172 3.84 -6.74 0.68
C THR A 172 2.62 -7.26 1.43
N TYR A 173 1.91 -8.20 0.82
CA TYR A 173 0.92 -9.04 1.47
C TYR A 173 1.57 -10.36 1.87
N TYR A 174 1.45 -10.71 3.15
CA TYR A 174 1.84 -12.01 3.66
C TYR A 174 0.59 -12.89 3.89
N PRO A 175 0.55 -14.12 3.36
CA PRO A 175 -0.58 -15.03 3.48
C PRO A 175 -0.64 -15.73 4.85
N VAL A 176 -0.41 -14.97 5.92
CA VAL A 176 -0.50 -15.40 7.32
C VAL A 176 -1.16 -14.32 8.15
N THR A 177 -1.52 -14.63 9.39
CA THR A 177 -1.90 -13.59 10.35
C THR A 177 -0.68 -12.79 10.78
N TYR A 178 -0.87 -11.55 11.23
CA TYR A 178 0.22 -10.74 11.76
C TYR A 178 0.90 -11.41 12.96
N ASN A 179 0.13 -12.00 13.88
CA ASN A 179 0.65 -12.75 15.02
C ASN A 179 1.50 -13.97 14.56
N GLY A 180 1.02 -14.70 13.56
CA GLY A 180 1.78 -15.82 12.97
C GLY A 180 3.04 -15.36 12.23
N TYR A 181 3.06 -14.14 11.69
CA TYR A 181 4.26 -13.58 11.09
C TYR A 181 5.31 -13.23 12.14
N ILE A 182 4.94 -12.49 13.19
CA ILE A 182 5.90 -12.06 14.22
C ILE A 182 6.44 -13.23 15.06
N ALA A 183 5.70 -14.33 15.16
CA ALA A 183 6.14 -15.54 15.84
C ALA A 183 7.22 -16.32 15.07
N ARG A 184 7.53 -15.96 13.81
CA ARG A 184 8.54 -16.66 13.01
C ARG A 184 9.94 -16.49 13.59
N ARG A 185 10.74 -17.54 13.46
CA ARG A 185 12.16 -17.52 13.83
C ARG A 185 12.92 -16.41 13.10
N ASP A 186 12.61 -16.18 11.82
CA ASP A 186 13.26 -15.12 11.04
C ASP A 186 12.99 -13.72 11.64
N THR A 187 11.77 -13.44 12.10
CA THR A 187 11.46 -12.17 12.77
C THR A 187 12.18 -12.04 14.10
N PHE A 188 12.35 -13.13 14.84
CA PHE A 188 13.19 -13.12 16.04
C PHE A 188 14.67 -12.86 15.71
N THR A 189 15.20 -13.47 14.65
CA THR A 189 16.56 -13.20 14.17
C THR A 189 16.74 -11.73 13.78
N GLU A 190 15.74 -11.10 13.14
CA GLU A 190 15.76 -9.65 12.89
C GLU A 190 15.87 -8.83 14.20
N LEU A 191 15.20 -9.25 15.28
CA LEU A 191 15.32 -8.59 16.59
C LEU A 191 16.71 -8.76 17.20
N GLN A 192 17.37 -9.88 16.91
CA GLN A 192 18.72 -10.19 17.38
C GLN A 192 19.81 -9.51 16.57
N GLU A 193 19.62 -9.28 15.27
CA GLU A 193 20.68 -8.85 14.35
C GLU A 193 20.45 -7.43 13.80
N ASP A 194 19.25 -7.16 13.28
CA ASP A 194 18.95 -5.96 12.47
C ASP A 194 18.29 -4.83 13.27
N ALA A 195 17.70 -5.14 14.42
CA ALA A 195 17.04 -4.16 15.25
C ALA A 195 18.02 -3.17 15.91
N ALA A 196 17.47 -2.07 16.41
CA ALA A 196 18.26 -1.02 17.07
C ALA A 196 19.09 -1.57 18.26
N ASN A 197 20.21 -0.90 18.57
CA ASN A 197 21.27 -1.40 19.46
C ASN A 197 20.78 -2.02 20.80
N ASP A 198 19.87 -1.36 21.52
CA ASP A 198 19.37 -1.90 22.80
C ASP A 198 18.47 -3.14 22.59
N CYS A 199 17.75 -3.23 21.46
CA CYS A 199 16.97 -4.41 21.07
C CYS A 199 17.88 -5.60 20.79
N ASN A 200 18.79 -5.47 19.82
CA ASN A 200 19.78 -6.49 19.48
C ASN A 200 20.50 -6.99 20.75
N LYS A 201 21.00 -6.07 21.59
CA LYS A 201 21.69 -6.41 22.84
C LYS A 201 20.82 -7.16 23.86
N THR A 202 19.52 -6.94 23.88
CA THR A 202 18.58 -7.63 24.77
C THR A 202 18.25 -9.01 24.22
N PHE A 203 17.83 -9.08 22.95
CA PHE A 203 17.32 -10.29 22.32
C PHE A 203 18.44 -11.28 21.93
N SER A 204 19.69 -10.83 21.74
CA SER A 204 20.87 -11.70 21.55
C SER A 204 21.22 -12.56 22.77
N LYS A 205 20.58 -12.33 23.92
CA LYS A 205 20.76 -13.08 25.17
C LYS A 205 19.58 -13.97 25.52
N VAL A 206 18.60 -14.01 24.63
CA VAL A 206 17.35 -14.75 24.77
C VAL A 206 17.32 -15.79 23.66
N GLU A 207 16.76 -16.96 23.96
CA GLU A 207 16.57 -18.01 22.95
C GLU A 207 15.22 -17.84 22.26
N TYR A 208 15.11 -18.35 21.04
CA TYR A 208 13.87 -18.22 20.25
C TYR A 208 12.67 -18.86 20.96
N GLU A 209 12.89 -19.96 21.66
CA GLU A 209 11.86 -20.70 22.38
C GLU A 209 11.19 -19.83 23.45
N GLU A 210 11.96 -19.03 24.20
CA GLU A 210 11.42 -18.12 25.20
C GLU A 210 10.57 -17.01 24.57
N TYR A 211 11.02 -16.48 23.43
CA TYR A 211 10.26 -15.49 22.66
C TYR A 211 8.95 -16.08 22.11
N SER A 212 9.00 -17.29 21.57
CA SER A 212 7.83 -18.00 21.04
C SER A 212 6.82 -18.30 22.14
N GLU A 213 7.26 -18.85 23.27
CA GLU A 213 6.41 -19.15 24.42
C GLU A 213 5.71 -17.88 24.93
N PHE A 214 6.42 -16.75 24.96
CA PHE A 214 5.81 -15.47 25.34
C PHE A 214 4.67 -15.07 24.39
N LEU A 215 4.86 -15.21 23.07
CA LEU A 215 3.83 -14.88 22.08
C LEU A 215 2.65 -15.87 22.07
N ASP A 216 2.87 -17.12 22.44
CA ASP A 216 1.81 -18.14 22.55
C ASP A 216 0.89 -17.87 23.76
N VAL A 217 1.43 -17.30 24.83
CA VAL A 217 0.67 -17.00 26.05
C VAL A 217 0.04 -15.61 26.01
N HIS A 218 0.66 -14.64 25.34
CA HIS A 218 0.24 -13.25 25.34
C HIS A 218 -0.16 -12.76 23.96
N GLU A 219 -1.41 -12.33 23.84
CA GLU A 219 -1.93 -11.76 22.60
C GLU A 219 -1.30 -10.40 22.30
N PHE A 220 -0.76 -10.26 21.09
CA PHE A 220 -0.24 -8.98 20.62
C PHE A 220 -1.38 -7.98 20.41
N PRO A 221 -1.31 -6.75 20.94
CA PRO A 221 -2.39 -5.77 20.85
C PRO A 221 -2.83 -5.46 19.41
N GLU A 222 -4.15 -5.40 19.17
CA GLU A 222 -4.75 -4.98 17.90
C GLU A 222 -4.69 -3.45 17.70
N THR A 223 -3.48 -2.88 17.74
CA THR A 223 -3.25 -1.45 17.48
C THR A 223 -2.22 -1.22 16.39
N ARG A 224 -2.40 -0.10 15.69
CA ARG A 224 -1.41 0.50 14.77
C ARG A 224 -0.75 1.74 15.38
N ASP A 225 -1.18 2.18 16.56
CA ASP A 225 -0.62 3.31 17.30
C ASP A 225 0.54 2.89 18.21
N LYS A 226 1.60 3.69 18.15
CA LYS A 226 2.83 3.43 18.90
C LYS A 226 2.65 3.63 20.40
N SER A 227 1.92 4.65 20.81
CA SER A 227 1.74 4.98 22.22
C SER A 227 0.86 3.93 22.88
N GLU A 228 -0.26 3.58 22.24
CA GLU A 228 -1.14 2.49 22.67
C GLU A 228 -0.38 1.18 22.84
N LEU A 229 0.47 0.81 21.87
CA LEU A 229 1.28 -0.41 21.97
C LEU A 229 2.25 -0.35 23.15
N LEU A 230 2.99 0.75 23.31
CA LEU A 230 4.01 0.86 24.35
C LEU A 230 3.42 0.97 25.77
N ASP A 231 2.19 1.45 25.90
CA ASP A 231 1.48 1.57 27.18
C ASP A 231 0.66 0.31 27.53
N SER A 232 0.54 -0.63 26.59
CA SER A 232 -0.21 -1.88 26.73
C SER A 232 0.31 -2.82 27.82
N MET A 233 -0.55 -3.74 28.27
CA MET A 233 -0.16 -4.81 29.19
C MET A 233 0.89 -5.73 28.56
N PHE A 234 0.75 -6.04 27.27
CA PHE A 234 1.72 -6.84 26.52
C PHE A 234 3.14 -6.26 26.63
N ALA A 235 3.30 -4.94 26.43
CA ALA A 235 4.59 -4.28 26.52
C ALA A 235 5.21 -4.36 27.93
N ARG A 236 4.38 -4.30 28.98
CA ARG A 236 4.82 -4.45 30.36
C ARG A 236 5.28 -5.88 30.63
N LEU A 237 4.47 -6.87 30.26
CA LEU A 237 4.78 -8.29 30.45
C LEU A 237 6.06 -8.69 29.70
N LEU A 238 6.22 -8.25 28.44
CA LEU A 238 7.45 -8.49 27.68
C LEU A 238 8.66 -7.91 28.40
N THR A 239 8.52 -6.69 28.92
CA THR A 239 9.61 -6.03 29.65
C THR A 239 9.96 -6.77 30.94
N GLU A 240 8.98 -7.25 31.70
CA GLU A 240 9.27 -8.03 32.91
C GLU A 240 9.92 -9.38 32.58
N GLN A 241 9.41 -10.12 31.59
CA GLN A 241 10.02 -11.37 31.11
C GLN A 241 11.49 -11.16 30.72
N MET A 242 11.77 -10.15 29.89
CA MET A 242 13.15 -9.87 29.46
C MET A 242 14.06 -9.44 30.61
N LYS A 243 13.53 -8.82 31.67
CA LYS A 243 14.34 -8.54 32.88
C LYS A 243 14.63 -9.78 33.69
N GLU A 244 13.72 -10.75 33.74
CA GLU A 244 13.95 -12.01 34.43
C GLU A 244 15.07 -12.80 33.74
N SER A 245 15.06 -12.82 32.41
CA SER A 245 16.01 -13.60 31.62
C SER A 245 17.36 -12.89 31.40
N VAL A 246 17.36 -11.57 31.22
CA VAL A 246 18.58 -10.79 30.90
C VAL A 246 19.09 -9.96 32.09
N GLY A 247 18.22 -9.63 33.05
CA GLY A 247 18.47 -8.75 34.20
C GLY A 247 17.80 -7.37 34.09
N ASP A 248 17.52 -6.72 35.24
CA ASP A 248 16.90 -5.39 35.29
C ASP A 248 17.90 -4.26 34.97
N TYR A 249 18.23 -4.14 33.69
CA TYR A 249 19.05 -3.08 33.16
C TYR A 249 18.24 -2.07 32.36
N LYS A 250 18.70 -0.81 32.34
CA LYS A 250 18.10 0.25 31.53
C LYS A 250 18.02 -0.13 30.04
N TYR A 251 19.04 -0.81 29.49
CA TYR A 251 19.05 -1.22 28.09
C TYR A 251 18.00 -2.30 27.79
N VAL A 252 17.62 -3.14 28.75
CA VAL A 252 16.56 -4.16 28.56
C VAL A 252 15.21 -3.50 28.37
N LYS A 253 14.87 -2.51 29.22
CA LYS A 253 13.64 -1.71 29.08
C LYS A 253 13.58 -0.98 27.74
N ASN A 254 14.70 -0.40 27.30
CA ASN A 254 14.79 0.26 26.00
C ASN A 254 14.71 -0.73 24.84
N GLY A 255 15.33 -1.90 24.97
CA GLY A 255 15.34 -2.97 23.98
C GLY A 255 13.95 -3.48 23.70
N CYS A 256 13.14 -3.73 24.73
CA CYS A 256 11.74 -4.12 24.59
C CYS A 256 10.93 -3.04 23.84
N LYS A 257 11.11 -1.76 24.17
CA LYS A 257 10.46 -0.66 23.44
C LYS A 257 10.89 -0.56 21.98
N GLN A 258 12.16 -0.87 21.68
CA GLN A 258 12.68 -0.89 20.32
C GLN A 258 12.14 -2.10 19.53
N ALA A 259 12.07 -3.28 20.14
CA ALA A 259 11.46 -4.47 19.57
C ALA A 259 9.99 -4.23 19.20
N LEU A 260 9.20 -3.70 20.13
CA LEU A 260 7.79 -3.37 19.87
C LEU A 260 7.61 -2.37 18.73
N ARG A 261 8.51 -1.39 18.59
CA ARG A 261 8.50 -0.45 17.45
C ARG A 261 8.87 -1.12 16.14
N HIS A 262 9.80 -2.07 16.16
CA HIS A 262 10.17 -2.86 14.97
C HIS A 262 8.99 -3.71 14.49
N LEU A 263 8.35 -4.45 15.40
CA LEU A 263 7.15 -5.23 15.11
C LEU A 263 6.02 -4.34 14.58
N LEU A 264 5.76 -3.21 15.24
CA LEU A 264 4.75 -2.25 14.77
C LEU A 264 5.08 -1.66 13.39
N ARG A 265 6.37 -1.45 13.09
CA ARG A 265 6.81 -1.01 11.75
C ARG A 265 6.46 -2.05 10.69
N ILE A 266 6.68 -3.33 10.96
CA ILE A 266 6.28 -4.43 10.07
C ILE A 266 4.78 -4.36 9.79
N ARG A 267 3.95 -4.25 10.84
CA ARG A 267 2.49 -4.13 10.70
C ARG A 267 2.08 -2.92 9.87
N ASN A 268 2.74 -1.78 10.10
CA ASN A 268 2.38 -0.51 9.49
C ASN A 268 2.95 -0.31 8.08
N GLN A 269 3.65 -1.27 7.50
CA GLN A 269 4.21 -1.18 6.14
C GLN A 269 3.77 -2.33 5.23
N ASN A 270 3.05 -3.32 5.77
CA ASN A 270 2.64 -4.52 5.07
C ASN A 270 1.18 -4.85 5.37
N TYR A 271 0.63 -5.78 4.60
CA TYR A 271 -0.69 -6.34 4.78
C TYR A 271 -0.60 -7.82 5.16
N PHE A 272 -1.53 -8.26 6.00
CA PHE A 272 -1.67 -9.64 6.44
C PHE A 272 -3.06 -10.16 6.09
N THR A 273 -3.30 -11.46 6.29
CA THR A 273 -4.60 -12.08 5.97
C THR A 273 -5.76 -11.35 6.61
N GLY A 274 -5.65 -10.98 7.89
CA GLY A 274 -6.68 -10.21 8.58
C GLY A 274 -6.94 -8.81 8.01
N ASP A 275 -5.93 -8.14 7.44
CA ASP A 275 -6.13 -6.82 6.81
C ASP A 275 -6.93 -6.93 5.50
N VAL A 276 -6.61 -7.94 4.69
CA VAL A 276 -7.31 -8.19 3.41
C VAL A 276 -8.72 -8.71 3.66
N ASP A 277 -8.91 -9.59 4.65
CA ASP A 277 -10.23 -10.09 5.05
C ASP A 277 -11.14 -8.96 5.55
N ALA A 278 -10.60 -8.07 6.40
CA ALA A 278 -11.33 -6.89 6.87
C ALA A 278 -11.72 -5.97 5.71
N PHE A 279 -10.83 -5.79 4.72
CA PHE A 279 -11.13 -5.02 3.51
C PHE A 279 -12.24 -5.66 2.67
N GLU A 280 -12.18 -6.96 2.43
CA GLU A 280 -13.23 -7.67 1.68
C GLU A 280 -14.58 -7.61 2.39
N GLN A 281 -14.60 -7.77 3.71
CA GLN A 281 -15.82 -7.61 4.51
C GLN A 281 -16.34 -6.17 4.43
N PHE A 282 -15.46 -5.18 4.52
CA PHE A 282 -15.82 -3.77 4.36
C PHE A 282 -16.47 -3.51 3.00
N VAL A 283 -15.90 -4.01 1.90
CA VAL A 283 -16.47 -3.86 0.55
C VAL A 283 -17.85 -4.50 0.46
N ARG A 284 -18.02 -5.73 0.96
CA ARG A 284 -19.32 -6.40 0.99
C ARG A 284 -20.37 -5.61 1.77
N ALA A 285 -20.00 -5.08 2.94
CA ALA A 285 -20.88 -4.25 3.75
C ALA A 285 -21.26 -2.95 3.03
N ARG A 286 -20.29 -2.26 2.40
CA ARG A 286 -20.55 -1.03 1.63
C ARG A 286 -21.46 -1.29 0.43
N LEU A 287 -21.31 -2.42 -0.26
CA LEU A 287 -22.16 -2.80 -1.38
C LEU A 287 -23.58 -3.11 -0.93
N SER A 288 -23.75 -3.82 0.20
CA SER A 288 -25.07 -4.06 0.78
C SER A 288 -25.77 -2.73 1.11
N GLU A 289 -25.12 -1.85 1.87
CA GLU A 289 -25.69 -0.55 2.22
C GLU A 289 -26.05 0.30 0.99
N LEU A 290 -25.21 0.26 -0.05
CA LEU A 290 -25.48 0.99 -1.29
C LEU A 290 -26.73 0.44 -1.99
N ASN A 291 -26.93 -0.88 -1.97
CA ASN A 291 -28.08 -1.51 -2.59
C ASN A 291 -29.38 -1.25 -1.80
N ASP A 292 -29.33 -1.29 -0.47
CA ASP A 292 -30.48 -0.96 0.40
C ASP A 292 -30.94 0.50 0.15
N ARG A 293 -29.98 1.43 0.06
CA ARG A 293 -30.27 2.85 -0.28
C ARG A 293 -30.83 3.01 -1.69
N ARG A 294 -30.35 2.22 -2.66
CA ARG A 294 -30.87 2.22 -4.04
C ARG A 294 -32.28 1.65 -4.12
N ALA A 295 -32.60 0.67 -3.29
CA ALA A 295 -33.95 0.10 -3.18
C ALA A 295 -34.94 1.08 -2.52
N GLY A 296 -34.42 2.11 -1.84
CA GLY A 296 -35.21 3.15 -1.18
C GLY A 296 -35.54 2.84 0.29
N ASP A 297 -34.89 1.82 0.86
CA ASP A 297 -35.07 1.43 2.25
C ASP A 297 -34.48 2.49 3.21
N GLU A 298 -33.44 3.19 2.77
CA GLU A 298 -32.80 4.29 3.49
C GLU A 298 -32.42 5.46 2.56
N ARG A 299 -32.27 6.66 3.14
CA ARG A 299 -31.70 7.81 2.42
C ARG A 299 -30.17 7.71 2.34
N PHE A 300 -29.57 8.38 1.36
CA PHE A 300 -28.12 8.55 1.32
C PHE A 300 -27.64 9.39 2.53
N PRO A 301 -26.57 8.95 3.21
CA PRO A 301 -26.09 9.62 4.40
C PRO A 301 -25.42 10.95 4.04
N VAL A 302 -25.70 11.96 4.85
CA VAL A 302 -25.00 13.25 4.81
C VAL A 302 -23.68 13.17 5.57
N GLN A 303 -23.65 12.41 6.67
CA GLN A 303 -22.46 12.09 7.42
C GLN A 303 -21.60 11.09 6.63
N GLY A 304 -20.29 11.33 6.57
CA GLY A 304 -19.34 10.34 6.10
C GLY A 304 -19.11 9.24 7.12
N LEU A 305 -18.30 8.26 6.76
CA LEU A 305 -17.92 7.15 7.64
C LEU A 305 -17.23 7.58 8.94
N GLY A 306 -16.61 8.77 8.96
CA GLY A 306 -16.01 9.36 10.17
C GLY A 306 -17.00 10.06 11.10
N GLY A 307 -18.32 9.98 10.84
CA GLY A 307 -19.37 10.61 11.66
C GLY A 307 -19.75 12.04 11.25
N ASP A 308 -18.88 12.73 10.52
CA ASP A 308 -19.14 14.07 9.97
C ASP A 308 -19.15 14.04 8.43
N PRO A 309 -19.84 14.99 7.76
CA PRO A 309 -19.70 15.19 6.33
C PRO A 309 -18.24 15.42 5.94
N ASN A 310 -17.81 14.89 4.79
CA ASN A 310 -16.47 15.19 4.29
C ASN A 310 -16.44 16.62 3.71
N TYR A 311 -16.30 17.61 4.59
CA TYR A 311 -16.32 19.03 4.28
C TYR A 311 -15.22 19.51 3.33
N ARG A 312 -14.25 18.65 2.99
CA ARG A 312 -13.24 18.90 1.96
C ARG A 312 -13.85 18.95 0.55
N TYR A 313 -14.93 18.19 0.32
CA TYR A 313 -15.57 18.03 -1.00
C TYR A 313 -16.97 18.67 -1.05
N VAL A 314 -17.30 19.51 -0.07
CA VAL A 314 -18.57 20.23 -0.01
C VAL A 314 -18.28 21.71 -0.26
N ASP A 315 -18.51 22.13 -1.50
CA ASP A 315 -18.34 23.53 -1.91
C ASP A 315 -19.48 24.42 -1.41
N ASN A 316 -20.71 23.89 -1.33
CA ASN A 316 -21.92 24.61 -0.93
C ASN A 316 -22.52 23.97 0.33
N ARG A 317 -21.92 24.28 1.49
CA ARG A 317 -22.31 23.69 2.79
C ARG A 317 -23.73 24.08 3.21
N ASP A 318 -24.17 25.25 2.80
CA ASP A 318 -25.53 25.78 2.96
C ASP A 318 -26.60 24.96 2.24
N CYS A 319 -26.22 24.15 1.25
CA CYS A 319 -27.11 23.23 0.55
C CYS A 319 -27.28 21.88 1.26
N ILE A 320 -26.57 21.62 2.37
CA ILE A 320 -26.77 20.43 3.18
C ILE A 320 -28.04 20.63 4.01
N LEU A 321 -29.02 19.74 3.80
CA LEU A 321 -30.25 19.73 4.59
C LEU A 321 -29.95 19.19 6.00
N GLU A 322 -29.51 20.07 6.90
CA GLU A 322 -29.48 19.80 8.33
C GLU A 322 -30.94 19.68 8.82
N GLY A 323 -31.28 18.60 9.53
CA GLY A 323 -32.67 18.21 9.87
C GLY A 323 -33.44 19.15 10.81
N GLY A 324 -33.22 20.46 10.74
CA GLY A 324 -33.83 21.51 11.57
C GLY A 324 -34.66 22.52 10.78
N SER A 325 -35.47 22.08 9.82
CA SER A 325 -36.56 22.91 9.29
C SER A 325 -37.79 22.04 9.03
N ARG A 326 -38.63 21.95 10.06
CA ARG A 326 -40.05 21.65 9.95
C ARG A 326 -40.84 22.83 10.47
#